data_AF-A0A6I7DHD4-F1
#
_entry.id   AF-A0A6I7DHD4-F1
#
_cell.length_a   1.000
_cell.length_b   1.000
_cell.length_c   1.000
_cell.angle_alpha   90.00
_cell.angle_beta   90.00
_cell.angle_gamma   90.00
#
_symmetry.space_group_name_H-M   'P 1'
#
loop_
_entity.id
_entity.type
_entity.pdbx_description
1 polymer ?
#
loop_
_entity_poly.entity_id
_entity_poly.type
_entity_poly.pdbx_seq_one_letter_code
_entity_poly.pdbx_strand_id
1 'polypeptide(L)'
;MNKQLMAVLGISAVLALSGCQSNSGTDPRLKNNSDMEFFSKSGITACAGGAAIGALGCLVSNSSNKGACMLIAAVAGCGVGIGANAYLDNKRQNYATKEEMLNSMIADIRNENQRLQSASNTAKAVIADDKKAIAKIQQEMKQQRLNKEAAEKQLKGIDANIAALRSRLADMKKREGEWRDIAAQSRQDGLKTAQLDKQIDGMKKQVTSLQEELDSLYTQRTAIKLS
;
A
#
# COMPACT_ATOMS: atom_id res chain seq x y z
N MET A 1 -59.14 2.83 -20.14
CA MET A 1 -58.25 1.71 -20.50
C MET A 1 -57.11 2.32 -21.30
N ASN A 2 -55.85 2.43 -20.87
CA ASN A 2 -54.98 1.51 -20.15
C ASN A 2 -54.10 2.20 -19.09
N LYS A 3 -53.81 1.44 -18.03
CA LYS A 3 -52.85 1.70 -16.95
C LYS A 3 -51.43 1.21 -17.34
N GLN A 4 -50.46 1.59 -16.50
CA GLN A 4 -49.09 1.05 -16.36
C GLN A 4 -48.06 1.68 -17.33
N LEU A 5 -46.86 2.13 -16.96
CA LEU A 5 -46.03 1.87 -15.78
C LEU A 5 -45.17 3.12 -15.44
N MET A 6 -45.18 3.46 -14.16
CA MET A 6 -44.16 4.24 -13.47
C MET A 6 -42.88 3.40 -13.34
N ALA A 7 -41.72 3.99 -13.60
CA ALA A 7 -40.45 3.55 -13.01
C ALA A 7 -39.41 4.70 -13.07
N VAL A 8 -39.58 5.68 -12.19
CA VAL A 8 -38.51 6.61 -11.81
C VAL A 8 -37.54 5.82 -10.95
N LEU A 9 -36.46 5.31 -11.54
CA LEU A 9 -35.34 4.70 -10.81
C LEU A 9 -34.38 5.81 -10.41
N GLY A 10 -34.63 6.38 -9.23
CA GLY A 10 -33.70 7.24 -8.52
C GLY A 10 -32.42 6.46 -8.20
N ILE A 11 -31.31 6.89 -8.77
CA ILE A 11 -29.97 6.43 -8.42
C ILE A 11 -29.62 7.08 -7.08
N SER A 12 -30.16 6.52 -5.99
CA SER A 12 -29.62 6.73 -4.64
C SER A 12 -28.38 5.86 -4.51
N ALA A 13 -27.25 6.34 -5.02
CA ALA A 13 -25.95 5.84 -4.64
C ALA A 13 -25.72 6.25 -3.17
N VAL A 14 -26.02 5.32 -2.27
CA VAL A 14 -25.58 5.34 -0.88
C VAL A 14 -24.05 5.42 -0.92
N LEU A 15 -23.52 6.64 -0.83
CA LEU A 15 -22.15 6.88 -0.42
C LEU A 15 -22.04 6.27 0.97
N ALA A 16 -21.52 5.06 1.04
CA ALA A 16 -21.12 4.45 2.29
C ALA A 16 -20.22 5.47 3.01
N LEU A 17 -20.72 6.01 4.11
CA LEU A 17 -19.90 6.64 5.13
C LEU A 17 -18.96 5.57 5.68
N SER A 18 -17.87 5.28 4.97
CA SER A 18 -16.68 4.71 5.59
C SER A 18 -16.20 5.76 6.57
N GLY A 19 -16.51 5.51 7.85
CA GLY A 19 -16.26 6.43 8.94
C GLY A 19 -14.83 6.94 8.93
N CYS A 20 -14.69 8.26 8.79
CA CYS A 20 -13.55 8.96 9.36
C CYS A 20 -13.69 8.91 10.88
N GLN A 21 -13.40 7.75 11.47
CA GLN A 21 -12.99 7.71 12.86
C GLN A 21 -11.60 8.34 12.87
N SER A 22 -11.57 9.65 13.08
CA SER A 22 -10.37 10.46 13.18
C SER A 22 -9.53 9.96 14.35
N ASN A 23 -8.66 8.99 14.08
CA ASN A 23 -7.62 8.51 14.99
C ASN A 23 -6.67 9.69 15.25
N SER A 24 -6.94 10.47 16.30
CA SER A 24 -6.29 11.75 16.64
C SER A 24 -4.88 11.59 17.25
N GLY A 25 -4.30 10.39 17.18
CA GLY A 25 -2.97 10.07 17.70
C GLY A 25 -1.94 9.60 16.66
N THR A 26 -2.35 9.30 15.42
CA THR A 26 -1.42 8.82 14.37
C THR A 26 -0.74 10.00 13.68
N ASP A 27 0.57 9.92 13.48
CA ASP A 27 1.37 10.91 12.76
C ASP A 27 0.79 11.19 11.36
N PRO A 28 0.52 12.47 11.02
CA PRO A 28 -0.06 12.84 9.72
C PRO A 28 0.76 12.38 8.52
N ARG A 29 2.08 12.24 8.65
CA ARG A 29 2.95 11.76 7.55
C ARG A 29 2.61 10.33 7.13
N LEU A 30 2.07 9.53 8.04
CA LEU A 30 1.59 8.19 7.70
C LEU A 30 0.27 8.27 6.91
N LYS A 31 -0.59 9.25 7.16
CA LYS A 31 -1.90 9.37 6.51
C LYS A 31 -1.88 10.18 5.20
N ASN A 32 -1.07 11.23 5.13
CA ASN A 32 -1.11 12.25 4.08
C ASN A 32 -0.02 12.06 3.01
N ASN A 33 0.59 10.88 2.95
CA ASN A 33 1.60 10.56 1.93
C ASN A 33 0.98 9.59 0.90
N SER A 34 1.12 9.92 -0.38
CA SER A 34 0.50 9.17 -1.49
C SER A 34 1.07 7.77 -1.66
N ASP A 35 2.36 7.58 -1.40
CA ASP A 35 3.00 6.25 -1.48
C ASP A 35 2.57 5.39 -0.30
N MET A 36 2.47 6.02 0.88
CA MET A 36 1.87 5.46 2.07
C MET A 36 0.42 5.00 1.85
N GLU A 37 -0.38 5.80 1.16
CA GLU A 37 -1.76 5.46 0.81
C GLU A 37 -1.84 4.31 -0.21
N PHE A 38 -0.94 4.28 -1.20
CA PHE A 38 -0.85 3.20 -2.18
C PHE A 38 -0.71 1.83 -1.52
N PHE A 39 0.15 1.72 -0.51
CA PHE A 39 0.33 0.47 0.23
C PHE A 39 -0.89 0.15 1.13
N SER A 40 -1.51 1.14 1.76
CA SER A 40 -2.64 0.92 2.68
C SER A 40 -3.99 0.62 1.99
N LYS A 41 -4.16 1.02 0.72
CA LYS A 41 -5.40 0.82 -0.06
C LYS A 41 -5.32 -0.35 -1.05
N SER A 42 -4.32 -1.22 -0.87
CA SER A 42 -3.93 -2.20 -1.88
C SER A 42 -4.83 -3.45 -1.88
N GLY A 43 -5.67 -3.52 -2.91
CA GLY A 43 -6.45 -4.69 -3.29
C GLY A 43 -7.67 -4.29 -4.12
N ILE A 44 -8.56 -3.48 -3.54
CA ILE A 44 -9.83 -3.09 -4.18
C ILE A 44 -9.96 -1.58 -4.39
N THR A 45 -9.52 -0.73 -3.46
CA THR A 45 -9.72 0.73 -3.57
C THR A 45 -8.69 1.43 -4.45
N ALA A 46 -7.42 1.01 -4.43
CA ALA A 46 -6.45 1.44 -5.43
C ALA A 46 -6.87 0.96 -6.84
N CYS A 47 -7.41 -0.26 -6.94
CA CYS A 47 -7.96 -0.85 -8.16
C CYS A 47 -9.24 -0.17 -8.64
N ALA A 48 -10.12 0.24 -7.73
CA ALA A 48 -11.33 0.99 -8.06
C ALA A 48 -11.01 2.44 -8.44
N GLY A 49 -10.02 3.08 -7.81
CA GLY A 49 -9.56 4.43 -8.19
C GLY A 49 -8.88 4.44 -9.55
N GLY A 50 -7.99 3.46 -9.80
CA GLY A 50 -7.35 3.26 -11.11
C GLY A 50 -8.35 2.82 -12.18
N ALA A 51 -9.33 1.97 -11.85
CA ALA A 51 -10.41 1.61 -12.74
C ALA A 51 -11.39 2.76 -12.99
N ALA A 52 -11.60 3.68 -12.04
CA ALA A 52 -12.43 4.86 -12.26
C ALA A 52 -11.74 5.86 -13.21
N ILE A 53 -10.46 6.16 -12.99
CA ILE A 53 -9.68 7.03 -13.88
C ILE A 53 -9.43 6.34 -15.23
N GLY A 54 -9.16 5.05 -15.22
CA GLY A 54 -9.03 4.20 -16.40
C GLY A 54 -10.32 4.07 -17.18
N ALA A 55 -11.47 3.95 -16.51
CA ALA A 55 -12.79 3.99 -17.13
C ALA A 55 -13.05 5.33 -17.80
N LEU A 56 -12.65 6.44 -17.19
CA LEU A 56 -12.75 7.77 -17.81
C LEU A 56 -11.86 7.87 -19.06
N GLY A 57 -10.61 7.39 -18.99
CA GLY A 57 -9.71 7.32 -20.15
C GLY A 57 -10.26 6.42 -21.28
N CYS A 58 -10.86 5.28 -20.92
CA CYS A 58 -11.45 4.34 -21.85
C CYS A 58 -12.81 4.77 -22.42
N LEU A 59 -13.57 5.57 -21.66
CA LEU A 59 -14.79 6.23 -22.10
C LEU A 59 -14.51 7.30 -23.15
N VAL A 60 -13.39 8.01 -23.03
CA VAL A 60 -12.92 9.03 -24.00
C VAL A 60 -12.19 8.39 -25.19
N SER A 61 -11.59 7.20 -25.02
CA SER A 61 -10.97 6.47 -26.13
C SER A 61 -12.01 5.86 -27.07
N ASN A 62 -11.79 5.93 -28.38
CA ASN A 62 -12.63 5.27 -29.40
C ASN A 62 -12.34 3.76 -29.51
N SER A 63 -12.09 3.10 -28.37
CA SER A 63 -11.81 1.67 -28.29
C SER A 63 -13.09 0.88 -28.55
N SER A 64 -13.05 -0.03 -29.52
CA SER A 64 -14.13 -0.97 -29.83
C SER A 64 -14.40 -1.97 -28.70
N ASN A 65 -13.52 -2.06 -27.70
CA ASN A 65 -13.64 -3.01 -26.60
C ASN A 65 -13.35 -2.34 -25.24
N LYS A 66 -14.34 -1.56 -24.77
CA LYS A 66 -14.24 -0.74 -23.55
C LYS A 66 -13.93 -1.55 -22.30
N GLY A 67 -14.41 -2.79 -22.21
CA GLY A 67 -14.12 -3.71 -21.10
C GLY A 67 -12.65 -4.13 -21.03
N ALA A 68 -12.04 -4.43 -22.18
CA ALA A 68 -10.60 -4.70 -22.26
C ALA A 68 -9.80 -3.44 -21.89
N CYS A 69 -10.18 -2.27 -22.42
CA CYS A 69 -9.53 -1.01 -22.07
C CYS A 69 -9.57 -0.73 -20.55
N MET A 70 -10.72 -0.93 -19.90
CA MET A 70 -10.87 -0.74 -18.45
C MET A 70 -9.99 -1.70 -17.64
N LEU A 71 -9.92 -2.97 -18.04
CA LEU A 71 -9.03 -3.96 -17.44
C LEU A 71 -7.56 -3.58 -17.60
N ILE A 72 -7.16 -3.13 -18.79
CA ILE A 72 -5.80 -2.68 -19.10
C ILE A 72 -5.41 -1.49 -18.24
N ALA A 73 -6.27 -0.48 -18.15
CA ALA A 73 -6.02 0.70 -17.33
C ALA A 73 -5.99 0.37 -15.82
N ALA A 74 -6.83 -0.57 -15.37
CA ALA A 74 -6.83 -1.03 -13.99
C ALA A 74 -5.51 -1.76 -13.64
N VAL A 75 -5.03 -2.68 -14.49
CA VAL A 75 -3.75 -3.37 -14.23
C VAL A 75 -2.56 -2.41 -14.34
N ALA A 76 -2.57 -1.52 -15.33
CA ALA A 76 -1.51 -0.52 -15.50
C ALA A 76 -1.43 0.47 -14.32
N GLY A 77 -2.56 0.81 -13.69
CA GLY A 77 -2.61 1.73 -12.56
C GLY A 77 -2.34 1.09 -11.20
N CYS A 78 -2.56 -0.22 -11.06
CA CYS A 78 -2.60 -0.88 -9.74
C CYS A 78 -1.42 -1.81 -9.48
N GLY A 79 -0.69 -2.16 -10.53
CA GLY A 79 0.41 -3.11 -10.46
C GLY A 79 -0.07 -4.46 -9.98
N VAL A 80 0.64 -5.02 -9.01
CA VAL A 80 0.27 -6.28 -8.33
C VAL A 80 -0.78 -6.01 -7.24
N GLY A 81 -1.71 -6.94 -7.04
CA GLY A 81 -2.83 -6.81 -6.10
C GLY A 81 -4.12 -7.49 -6.58
N ILE A 82 -4.18 -7.84 -7.86
CA ILE A 82 -5.26 -8.61 -8.50
C ILE A 82 -4.95 -10.13 -8.57
N GLY A 83 -3.81 -10.55 -8.03
CA GLY A 83 -3.27 -11.90 -8.13
C GLY A 83 -2.38 -12.11 -9.36
N ALA A 84 -1.46 -13.07 -9.25
CA ALA A 84 -0.44 -13.34 -10.27
C ALA A 84 -1.03 -13.74 -11.63
N ASN A 85 -2.05 -14.62 -11.63
CA ASN A 85 -2.70 -15.08 -12.87
C ASN A 85 -3.34 -13.92 -13.65
N ALA A 86 -4.16 -13.09 -12.99
CA ALA A 86 -4.84 -11.98 -13.64
C ALA A 86 -3.85 -10.91 -14.13
N TYR A 87 -2.78 -10.66 -13.37
CA TYR A 87 -1.69 -9.77 -13.79
C TYR A 87 -0.99 -10.32 -15.04
N LEU A 88 -0.60 -11.59 -15.05
CA LEU A 88 0.08 -12.21 -16.20
C LEU A 88 -0.83 -12.29 -17.42
N ASP A 89 -2.10 -12.63 -17.27
CA ASP A 89 -3.07 -12.65 -18.38
C ASP A 89 -3.21 -11.27 -19.01
N ASN A 90 -3.28 -10.22 -18.19
CA ASN A 90 -3.27 -8.86 -18.71
C ASN A 90 -1.97 -8.56 -19.48
N LYS A 91 -0.81 -8.90 -18.94
CA LYS A 91 0.47 -8.67 -19.64
C LYS A 91 0.54 -9.45 -20.96
N ARG A 92 0.09 -10.71 -21.00
CA ARG A 92 0.03 -11.52 -22.24
C ARG A 92 -0.89 -10.91 -23.30
N GLN A 93 -1.98 -10.26 -22.90
CA GLN A 93 -2.90 -9.59 -23.83
C GLN A 93 -2.35 -8.28 -24.39
N ASN A 94 -1.49 -7.58 -23.66
CA ASN A 94 -1.01 -6.24 -24.03
C ASN A 94 0.35 -6.22 -24.74
N TYR A 95 1.10 -7.32 -24.73
CA TYR A 95 2.45 -7.37 -25.28
C TYR A 95 2.57 -8.49 -26.32
N ALA A 96 3.13 -8.16 -27.49
CA ALA A 96 3.27 -9.09 -28.60
C ALA A 96 4.38 -10.11 -28.36
N THR A 97 5.41 -9.74 -27.60
CA THR A 97 6.57 -10.60 -27.33
C THR A 97 6.81 -10.82 -25.83
N LYS A 98 7.43 -11.97 -25.49
CA LYS A 98 7.84 -12.27 -24.10
C LYS A 98 8.85 -11.25 -23.56
N GLU A 99 9.67 -10.67 -24.42
CA GLU A 99 10.66 -9.67 -24.04
C GLU A 99 10.02 -8.34 -23.64
N GLU A 100 9.10 -7.82 -24.45
CA GLU A 100 8.32 -6.62 -24.11
C GLU A 100 7.52 -6.82 -22.82
N MET A 101 6.90 -8.00 -22.69
CA MET A 101 6.16 -8.39 -21.51
C MET A 101 7.04 -8.36 -20.26
N LEU A 102 8.23 -8.99 -20.32
CA LEU A 102 9.17 -9.03 -19.21
C LEU A 102 9.73 -7.64 -18.87
N ASN A 103 10.07 -6.83 -19.88
CA ASN A 103 10.55 -5.47 -19.68
C ASN A 103 9.48 -4.59 -19.00
N SER A 104 8.20 -4.79 -19.34
CA SER A 104 7.08 -4.15 -18.67
C SER A 104 6.97 -4.57 -17.20
N MET A 105 7.07 -5.87 -16.89
CA MET A 105 7.07 -6.35 -15.50
C MET A 105 8.24 -5.76 -14.69
N ILE A 106 9.42 -5.67 -15.30
CA ILE A 106 10.60 -5.07 -14.68
C ILE A 106 10.39 -3.57 -14.41
N ALA A 107 9.72 -2.85 -15.32
CA ALA A 107 9.38 -1.44 -15.12
C ALA A 107 8.38 -1.25 -13.97
N ASP A 108 7.34 -2.08 -13.91
CA ASP A 108 6.31 -2.05 -12.86
C ASP A 108 6.94 -2.23 -11.47
N ILE A 109 7.74 -3.28 -11.28
CA ILE A 109 8.38 -3.53 -9.97
C ILE A 109 9.43 -2.46 -9.62
N ARG A 110 10.12 -1.87 -10.60
CA ARG A 110 11.05 -0.75 -10.36
C ARG A 110 10.29 0.46 -9.82
N ASN A 111 9.15 0.79 -10.40
CA ASN A 111 8.28 1.87 -9.92
C ASN A 111 7.76 1.58 -8.50
N GLU A 112 7.33 0.35 -8.24
CA GLU A 112 6.88 -0.04 -6.90
C GLU A 112 8.02 -0.03 -5.86
N ASN A 113 9.25 -0.41 -6.24
CA ASN A 113 10.43 -0.28 -5.41
C ASN A 113 10.77 1.19 -5.07
N GLN A 114 10.58 2.11 -6.00
CA GLN A 114 10.77 3.55 -5.76
C GLN A 114 9.72 4.09 -4.78
N ARG A 115 8.46 3.69 -4.96
CA ARG A 115 7.37 4.00 -4.02
C ARG A 115 7.65 3.43 -2.64
N LEU A 116 8.07 2.16 -2.57
CA LEU A 116 8.44 1.50 -1.33
C LEU A 116 9.60 2.22 -0.62
N GLN A 117 10.57 2.74 -1.36
CA GLN A 117 11.69 3.48 -0.78
C GLN A 117 11.21 4.80 -0.16
N SER A 118 10.38 5.56 -0.88
CA SER A 118 9.76 6.81 -0.38
C SER A 118 8.90 6.57 0.86
N ALA A 119 8.04 5.56 0.78
CA ALA A 119 7.23 5.04 1.87
C ALA A 119 8.07 4.66 3.10
N SER A 120 9.14 3.89 2.90
CA SER A 120 10.04 3.43 3.96
C SER A 120 10.81 4.58 4.59
N ASN A 121 11.23 5.58 3.81
CA ASN A 121 11.90 6.77 4.34
C ASN A 121 10.97 7.56 5.27
N THR A 122 9.70 7.72 4.88
CA THR A 122 8.69 8.38 5.70
C THR A 122 8.44 7.61 7.00
N ALA A 123 8.27 6.29 6.90
CA ALA A 123 8.09 5.42 8.06
C ALA A 123 9.29 5.45 9.01
N LYS A 124 10.53 5.41 8.48
CA LYS A 124 11.77 5.50 9.27
C LYS A 124 11.90 6.85 9.98
N ALA A 125 11.48 7.94 9.35
CA ALA A 125 11.47 9.26 10.01
C ALA A 125 10.50 9.29 11.20
N VAL A 126 9.28 8.76 11.04
CA VAL A 126 8.30 8.63 12.15
C VAL A 126 8.85 7.74 13.26
N ILE A 127 9.43 6.59 12.91
CA ILE A 127 10.07 5.68 13.88
C ILE A 127 11.18 6.38 14.66
N ALA A 128 12.03 7.17 13.98
CA ALA A 128 13.12 7.90 14.62
C ALA A 128 12.59 8.96 15.60
N ASP A 129 11.52 9.67 15.24
CA ASP A 129 10.89 10.66 16.12
C ASP A 129 10.22 10.00 17.33
N ASP A 130 9.53 8.87 17.13
CA ASP A 130 8.94 8.08 18.21
C ASP A 130 10.01 7.54 19.17
N LYS A 131 11.14 7.02 18.65
CA LYS A 131 12.29 6.58 19.46
C LYS A 131 12.87 7.73 20.30
N LYS A 132 12.98 8.93 19.74
CA LYS A 132 13.43 10.12 20.49
C LYS A 132 12.44 10.50 21.59
N ALA A 133 11.14 10.43 21.33
CA ALA A 133 10.12 10.71 22.33
C ALA A 133 10.18 9.72 23.50
N ILE A 134 10.33 8.42 23.21
CA ILE A 134 10.55 7.36 24.20
C ILE A 134 11.79 7.66 25.05
N ALA A 135 12.92 7.98 24.42
CA ALA A 135 14.17 8.27 25.12
C ALA A 135 14.02 9.48 26.08
N LYS A 136 13.30 10.52 25.64
CA LYS A 136 12.99 11.69 26.48
C LYS A 136 12.13 11.29 27.68
N ILE A 137 11.07 10.51 27.49
CA ILE A 137 10.21 10.01 28.57
C ILE A 137 11.05 9.20 29.58
N GLN A 138 11.91 8.31 29.10
CA GLN A 138 12.79 7.52 29.97
C GLN A 138 13.75 8.41 30.79
N GLN A 139 14.30 9.46 30.18
CA GLN A 139 15.14 10.43 30.88
C GLN A 139 14.35 11.19 31.95
N GLU A 140 13.12 11.61 31.65
CA GLU A 140 12.23 12.31 32.57
C GLU A 140 11.81 11.45 33.76
N MET A 141 11.59 10.15 33.54
CA MET A 141 11.38 9.17 34.59
C MET A 141 12.59 9.05 35.52
N LYS A 142 13.80 8.92 34.95
CA LYS A 142 15.05 8.85 35.74
C LYS A 142 15.29 10.10 36.57
N GLN A 143 14.92 11.26 36.05
CA GLN A 143 15.05 12.56 36.71
C GLN A 143 13.87 12.90 37.63
N GLN A 144 12.90 11.99 37.82
CA GLN A 144 11.71 12.17 38.65
C GLN A 144 10.90 13.44 38.33
N ARG A 145 10.95 13.91 37.08
CA ARG A 145 10.26 15.13 36.60
C ARG A 145 9.20 14.85 35.54
N LEU A 146 8.79 13.59 35.41
CA LEU A 146 7.84 13.17 34.39
C LEU A 146 6.46 13.76 34.66
N ASN A 147 5.89 14.45 33.67
CA ASN A 147 4.45 14.70 33.63
C ASN A 147 3.75 13.42 33.11
N LYS A 148 3.09 12.68 34.01
CA LYS A 148 2.46 11.39 33.68
C LYS A 148 1.40 11.51 32.58
N GLU A 149 0.52 12.50 32.66
CA GLU A 149 -0.57 12.69 31.69
C GLU A 149 -0.02 13.00 30.28
N ALA A 150 0.98 13.88 30.20
CA ALA A 150 1.64 14.19 28.94
C ALA A 150 2.35 12.97 28.35
N ALA A 151 3.03 12.18 29.18
CA ALA A 151 3.72 10.96 28.77
C ALA A 151 2.74 9.89 28.27
N GLU A 152 1.63 9.67 28.97
CA GLU A 152 0.57 8.75 28.53
C GLU A 152 0.01 9.13 27.16
N LYS A 153 -0.23 10.43 26.92
CA LYS A 153 -0.71 10.92 25.63
C LYS A 153 0.31 10.67 24.51
N GLN A 154 1.60 10.93 24.77
CA GLN A 154 2.67 10.66 23.80
C GLN A 154 2.78 9.17 23.48
N LEU A 155 2.77 8.33 24.51
CA LEU A 155 2.84 6.87 24.36
C LEU A 155 1.65 6.30 23.58
N LYS A 156 0.42 6.82 23.80
CA LYS A 156 -0.76 6.46 22.99
C LYS A 156 -0.59 6.85 21.53
N GLY A 157 0.03 7.99 21.24
CA GLY A 157 0.36 8.40 19.87
C GLY A 157 1.35 7.43 19.20
N ILE A 158 2.42 7.08 19.91
CA ILE A 158 3.39 6.08 19.45
C ILE A 158 2.74 4.72 19.22
N ASP A 159 1.83 4.28 20.10
CA ASP A 159 1.09 3.03 19.93
C ASP A 159 0.23 3.04 18.65
N ALA A 160 -0.41 4.18 18.36
CA ALA A 160 -1.16 4.38 17.13
C ALA A 160 -0.26 4.38 15.87
N ASN A 161 0.95 4.95 15.96
CA ASN A 161 1.95 4.91 14.89
C ASN A 161 2.42 3.48 14.63
N ILE A 162 2.78 2.73 15.68
CA ILE A 162 3.19 1.33 15.59
C ILE A 162 2.10 0.48 14.92
N ALA A 163 0.84 0.64 15.31
CA ALA A 163 -0.28 -0.09 14.71
C ALA A 163 -0.42 0.23 13.21
N ALA A 164 -0.37 1.51 12.84
CA ALA A 164 -0.45 1.94 11.44
C ALA A 164 0.73 1.42 10.61
N LEU A 165 1.96 1.49 11.14
CA LEU A 165 3.17 1.01 10.48
C LEU A 165 3.17 -0.51 10.32
N ARG A 166 2.68 -1.27 11.30
CA ARG A 166 2.54 -2.74 11.21
C ARG A 166 1.57 -3.15 10.11
N SER A 167 0.42 -2.48 10.03
CA SER A 167 -0.55 -2.73 8.94
C SER A 167 0.09 -2.51 7.58
N ARG A 168 0.77 -1.37 7.38
CA ARG A 168 1.44 -1.04 6.12
C ARG A 168 2.55 -2.02 5.75
N LEU A 169 3.33 -2.44 6.74
CA LEU A 169 4.38 -3.43 6.54
C LEU A 169 3.80 -4.78 6.11
N ALA A 170 2.64 -5.18 6.63
CA ALA A 170 1.94 -6.38 6.19
C ALA A 170 1.51 -6.27 4.70
N ASP A 171 0.98 -5.12 4.29
CA ASP A 171 0.60 -4.86 2.90
C ASP A 171 1.84 -4.90 1.96
N MET A 172 2.96 -4.30 2.38
CA MET A 172 4.22 -4.35 1.62
C MET A 172 4.76 -5.78 1.49
N LYS A 173 4.68 -6.60 2.55
CA LYS A 173 5.04 -8.03 2.50
C LYS A 173 4.14 -8.82 1.56
N LYS A 174 2.84 -8.54 1.57
CA LYS A 174 1.89 -9.19 0.67
C LYS A 174 2.24 -8.93 -0.79
N ARG A 175 2.51 -7.67 -1.15
CA ARG A 175 2.94 -7.27 -2.50
C ARG A 175 4.27 -7.90 -2.92
N GLU A 176 5.23 -7.99 -2.00
CA GLU A 176 6.49 -8.72 -2.23
C GLU A 176 6.24 -10.20 -2.54
N GLY A 177 5.31 -10.84 -1.83
CA GLY A 177 4.85 -12.20 -2.10
C GLY A 177 4.18 -12.34 -3.47
N GLU A 178 3.28 -11.42 -3.83
CA GLU A 178 2.61 -11.42 -5.14
C GLU A 178 3.62 -11.30 -6.29
N TRP A 179 4.66 -10.47 -6.14
CA TRP A 179 5.74 -10.38 -7.10
C TRP A 179 6.56 -11.68 -7.20
N ARG A 180 6.79 -12.38 -6.08
CA ARG A 180 7.44 -13.70 -6.10
C ARG A 180 6.60 -14.72 -6.86
N ASP A 181 5.28 -14.70 -6.67
CA ASP A 181 4.36 -15.60 -7.37
C ASP A 181 4.36 -15.31 -8.88
N ILE A 182 4.31 -14.02 -9.26
CA ILE A 182 4.43 -13.58 -10.67
C ILE A 182 5.74 -14.06 -11.29
N ALA A 183 6.87 -13.90 -10.59
CA ALA A 183 8.16 -14.36 -11.08
C ALA A 183 8.22 -15.90 -11.20
N ALA A 184 7.64 -16.63 -10.24
CA ALA A 184 7.57 -18.08 -10.29
C ALA A 184 6.76 -18.58 -11.48
N GLN A 185 5.58 -18.02 -11.71
CA GLN A 185 4.73 -18.34 -12.87
C GLN A 185 5.39 -17.93 -14.18
N SER A 186 6.04 -16.75 -14.23
CA SER A 186 6.79 -16.30 -15.41
C SER A 186 7.93 -17.26 -15.78
N ARG A 187 8.62 -17.84 -14.80
CA ARG A 187 9.64 -18.88 -15.03
C ARG A 187 9.01 -20.15 -15.61
N GLN A 188 7.84 -20.56 -15.11
CA GLN A 188 7.10 -21.71 -15.65
C GLN A 188 6.70 -21.49 -17.12
N ASP A 189 6.39 -20.25 -17.50
CA ASP A 189 6.11 -19.84 -18.89
C ASP A 189 7.37 -19.70 -19.77
N GLY A 190 8.56 -20.00 -19.22
CA GLY A 190 9.84 -19.94 -19.92
C GLY A 190 10.41 -18.53 -20.08
N LEU A 191 10.00 -17.54 -19.26
CA LEU A 191 10.63 -16.22 -19.25
C LEU A 191 11.96 -16.24 -18.47
N LYS A 192 12.92 -15.44 -18.94
CA LYS A 192 14.22 -15.25 -18.27
C LYS A 192 14.13 -14.19 -17.16
N THR A 193 13.67 -14.57 -15.98
CA THR A 193 13.28 -13.62 -14.91
C THR A 193 14.42 -13.03 -14.08
N ALA A 194 15.69 -13.27 -14.39
CA ALA A 194 16.81 -12.88 -13.51
C ALA A 194 16.81 -11.38 -13.11
N GLN A 195 16.45 -10.49 -14.03
CA GLN A 195 16.33 -9.06 -13.72
C GLN A 195 15.10 -8.72 -12.86
N LEU A 196 13.99 -9.42 -13.08
CA LEU A 196 12.79 -9.32 -12.25
C LEU A 196 13.08 -9.80 -10.82
N ASP A 197 13.71 -10.98 -10.68
CA ASP A 197 14.11 -11.54 -9.39
C ASP A 197 15.03 -10.59 -8.61
N LYS A 198 15.98 -9.92 -9.29
CA LYS A 198 16.83 -8.89 -8.68
C LYS A 198 16.04 -7.71 -8.09
N GLN A 199 14.97 -7.28 -8.76
CA GLN A 199 14.10 -6.21 -8.26
C GLN A 199 13.28 -6.67 -7.05
N ILE A 200 12.80 -7.92 -7.06
CA ILE A 200 12.07 -8.53 -5.95
C ILE A 200 12.96 -8.62 -4.71
N ASP A 201 14.22 -9.02 -4.87
CA ASP A 201 15.18 -9.05 -3.77
C ASP A 201 15.48 -7.64 -3.22
N GLY A 202 15.46 -6.62 -4.08
CA GLY A 202 15.51 -5.23 -3.66
C GLY A 202 14.31 -4.82 -2.79
N MET A 203 13.11 -5.22 -3.20
CA MET A 203 11.87 -5.02 -2.44
C MET A 203 11.95 -5.69 -1.07
N LYS A 204 12.33 -6.98 -1.06
CA LYS A 204 12.49 -7.77 0.17
C LYS A 204 13.41 -7.09 1.17
N LYS A 205 14.59 -6.64 0.73
CA LYS A 205 15.57 -5.96 1.60
C LYS A 205 15.00 -4.70 2.25
N GLN A 206 14.25 -3.89 1.50
CA GLN A 206 13.60 -2.69 2.04
C GLN A 206 12.54 -3.06 3.09
N VAL A 207 11.69 -4.05 2.81
CA VAL A 207 10.66 -4.54 3.73
C VAL A 207 11.28 -5.10 5.02
N THR A 208 12.33 -5.92 4.91
CA THR A 208 13.05 -6.46 6.08
C THR A 208 13.68 -5.35 6.91
N SER A 209 14.36 -4.39 6.28
CA SER A 209 14.96 -3.25 7.00
C SER A 209 13.91 -2.41 7.74
N LEU A 210 12.75 -2.16 7.13
CA LEU A 210 11.67 -1.43 7.80
C LEU A 210 11.07 -2.23 8.96
N GLN A 211 10.95 -3.55 8.81
CA GLN A 211 10.49 -4.44 9.88
C GLN A 211 11.41 -4.36 11.11
N GLU A 212 12.71 -4.47 10.92
CA GLU A 212 13.70 -4.42 12.01
C GLU A 212 13.62 -3.11 12.79
N GLU A 213 13.48 -1.99 12.09
CA GLU A 213 13.32 -0.67 12.72
C GLU A 213 12.02 -0.57 13.55
N LEU A 214 10.93 -1.12 13.03
CA LEU A 214 9.63 -1.13 13.70
C LEU A 214 9.62 -2.06 14.92
N ASP A 215 10.25 -3.22 14.83
CA ASP A 215 10.38 -4.17 15.94
C ASP A 215 11.26 -3.60 17.06
N SER A 216 12.32 -2.86 16.68
CA SER A 216 13.14 -2.08 17.62
C SER A 216 12.32 -1.01 18.35
N LEU A 217 11.51 -0.23 17.63
CA LEU A 217 10.61 0.78 18.24
C LEU A 217 9.62 0.13 19.21
N TYR A 218 8.97 -0.95 18.78
CA TYR A 218 8.00 -1.67 19.62
C TYR A 218 8.63 -2.18 20.91
N THR A 219 9.84 -2.76 20.83
CA THR A 219 10.58 -3.23 21.99
C THR A 219 10.84 -2.09 22.98
N GLN A 220 11.33 -0.94 22.50
CA GLN A 220 11.57 0.23 23.35
C GLN A 220 10.27 0.77 23.99
N ARG A 221 9.17 0.79 23.23
CA ARG A 221 7.87 1.26 23.71
C ARG A 221 7.31 0.37 24.82
N THR A 222 7.37 -0.95 24.67
CA THR A 222 6.86 -1.91 25.66
C THR A 222 7.68 -1.97 26.95
N ALA A 223 8.95 -1.55 26.90
CA ALA A 223 9.79 -1.44 28.09
C ALA A 223 9.38 -0.30 29.04
N ILE A 224 8.66 0.73 28.54
CA ILE A 224 8.18 1.84 29.38
C ILE A 224 6.92 1.40 30.14
N LYS A 225 7.01 1.40 31.47
CA LYS A 225 5.88 1.22 32.39
C LYS A 225 5.70 2.50 33.21
N LEU A 226 4.56 3.16 33.03
CA LEU A 226 4.16 4.28 33.87
C LEU A 226 3.45 3.69 35.10
N SER A 227 4.16 3.65 36.23
CA SER A 227 3.60 3.35 37.56
C SER A 227 3.29 4.64 38.30
#